data_AF-A0A965RTK0-F1
#
_entry.id   AF-A0A965RTK0-F1
#
_cell.length_a   1.000
_cell.length_b   1.000
_cell.length_c   1.000
_cell.angle_alpha   90.00
_cell.angle_beta   90.00
_cell.angle_gamma   90.00
#
_symmetry.space_group_name_H-M   'P 1'
#
loop_
_entity.id
_entity.type
_entity.pdbx_description
1 polymer ?
#
loop_
_entity_poly.entity_id
_entity_poly.type
_entity_poly.pdbx_seq_one_letter_code
_entity_poly.pdbx_strand_id
1 'polypeptide(L)'
;MDILIQAAQLFLSLAILVTLHEFGHFLPARLFKTRIEKFYLFFNPYFSLFRFKKVNGVKKSVWFTKESPKEWAEDENTTEWGLGWLPLGGYVKIAGMIDESMDTEQMKQPAQDWEFRSKKAWQRLIIMIGGVTVNLILGFLIYICVIFFWGQTQIKPSELKNGLSVHPYMAKYDIRSGDKVLQLDGKDVLNLDDLNKGIFLRDGRKLKVEHADGSIETIVLPKNVDSELFQAGAFPAFNLRSKANKVKEIIYDSPAQKAGLKEKDVILAVNAQPIKFFDDLQTSLYAVKGKKANLNVLRGKDTLHITTKVKADG
;
A
#
# COMPACT_ATOMS: atom_id res chain seq x y z
N MET A 1 26.68 11.19 -4.37
CA MET A 1 26.08 11.72 -3.13
C MET A 1 24.89 10.86 -2.71
N ASP A 2 23.98 10.55 -3.63
CA ASP A 2 22.73 9.85 -3.33
C ASP A 2 22.90 8.44 -2.73
N ILE A 3 23.88 7.67 -3.21
CA ILE A 3 24.16 6.32 -2.68
C ILE A 3 24.60 6.36 -1.22
N LEU A 4 25.43 7.34 -0.83
CA LEU A 4 25.89 7.49 0.55
C LEU A 4 24.73 7.90 1.48
N ILE A 5 23.85 8.78 1.00
CA ILE A 5 22.65 9.20 1.74
C ILE A 5 21.70 8.01 1.92
N GLN A 6 21.44 7.24 0.86
CA GLN A 6 20.59 6.04 0.93
C GLN A 6 21.17 4.98 1.86
N ALA A 7 22.48 4.73 1.80
CA ALA A 7 23.15 3.81 2.71
C ALA A 7 23.02 4.28 4.16
N ALA A 8 23.26 5.57 4.44
CA ALA A 8 23.09 6.13 5.77
C ALA A 8 21.64 6.03 6.28
N GLN A 9 20.65 6.29 5.42
CA GLN A 9 19.23 6.15 5.74
C GLN A 9 18.85 4.70 6.05
N LEU A 10 19.40 3.73 5.30
CA LEU A 10 19.21 2.31 5.55
C LEU A 10 19.78 1.89 6.91
N PHE A 11 21.01 2.32 7.23
CA PHE A 11 21.60 2.03 8.53
C PHE A 11 20.84 2.69 9.68
N LEU A 12 20.37 3.92 9.48
CA LEU A 12 19.58 4.63 10.48
C LEU A 12 18.23 3.93 10.71
N SER A 13 17.53 3.54 9.65
CA SER A 13 16.22 2.87 9.77
C SER A 13 16.37 1.51 10.44
N LEU A 14 17.41 0.75 10.08
CA LEU A 14 17.72 -0.53 10.72
C LEU A 14 18.09 -0.34 12.20
N ALA A 15 18.90 0.67 12.53
CA ALA A 15 19.27 0.97 13.90
C ALA A 15 18.03 1.28 14.76
N ILE A 16 17.11 2.10 14.25
CA ILE A 16 15.85 2.45 14.94
C ILE A 16 14.99 1.20 15.14
N LEU A 17 14.78 0.42 14.08
CA LEU A 17 13.90 -0.76 14.12
C LEU A 17 14.43 -1.83 15.07
N VAL A 18 15.73 -2.14 15.00
CA VAL A 18 16.40 -3.08 15.92
C VAL A 18 16.33 -2.56 17.36
N THR A 19 16.68 -1.29 17.60
CA THR A 19 16.65 -0.72 18.95
C THR A 19 15.26 -0.81 19.56
N LEU A 20 14.21 -0.48 18.81
CA LEU A 20 12.83 -0.54 19.28
C LEU A 20 12.37 -2.00 19.51
N HIS A 21 12.77 -2.92 18.65
CA HIS A 21 12.51 -4.36 18.82
C HIS A 21 13.13 -4.89 20.13
N GLU A 22 14.43 -4.66 20.32
CA GLU A 22 15.13 -5.05 21.55
C GLU A 22 14.51 -4.37 22.79
N PHE A 23 14.11 -3.10 22.66
CA PHE A 23 13.43 -2.38 23.72
C PHE A 23 12.07 -3.00 24.08
N GLY A 24 11.38 -3.60 23.11
CA GLY A 24 10.16 -4.36 23.30
C GLY A 24 10.34 -5.60 24.17
N HIS A 25 11.51 -6.25 24.17
CA HIS A 25 11.84 -7.31 25.12
C HIS A 25 12.31 -6.75 26.48
N PHE A 26 13.10 -5.67 26.44
CA PHE A 26 13.68 -5.02 27.61
C PHE A 26 12.62 -4.49 28.58
N LEU A 27 11.60 -3.78 28.07
CA LEU A 27 10.57 -3.14 28.88
C LEU A 27 9.76 -4.14 29.72
N PRO A 28 9.15 -5.20 29.14
CA PRO A 28 8.47 -6.23 29.92
C PRO A 28 9.40 -6.97 30.88
N ALA A 29 10.64 -7.24 30.48
CA ALA A 29 11.61 -7.90 31.34
C ALA A 29 11.89 -7.06 32.61
N ARG A 30 12.09 -5.75 32.45
CA ARG A 30 12.20 -4.81 33.59
C ARG A 30 10.92 -4.74 34.42
N LEU A 31 9.76 -4.69 33.77
CA LEU A 31 8.46 -4.62 34.44
C LEU A 31 8.20 -5.85 35.34
N PHE A 32 8.58 -7.04 34.88
CA PHE A 32 8.45 -8.29 35.65
C PHE A 32 9.62 -8.58 36.58
N LYS A 33 10.49 -7.58 36.82
CA LYS A 33 11.67 -7.69 37.70
C LYS A 33 12.56 -8.88 37.28
N THR A 34 12.77 -9.01 35.98
CA THR A 34 13.71 -9.98 35.39
C THR A 34 15.02 -9.26 35.14
N ARG A 35 16.14 -9.88 35.50
CA ARG A 35 17.46 -9.28 35.32
C ARG A 35 17.87 -9.29 33.85
N ILE A 36 18.44 -8.17 33.42
CA ILE A 36 18.93 -7.97 32.05
C ILE A 36 20.42 -7.66 32.13
N GLU A 37 21.23 -8.57 31.61
CA GLU A 37 22.68 -8.50 31.67
C GLU A 37 23.23 -7.53 30.63
N LYS A 38 22.72 -7.63 29.39
CA LYS A 38 23.22 -6.87 28.24
C LYS A 38 22.09 -6.37 27.36
N PHE A 39 22.25 -5.17 26.81
CA PHE A 39 21.43 -4.59 25.76
C PHE A 39 22.36 -4.09 24.66
N TYR A 40 22.29 -4.68 23.48
CA TYR A 40 23.18 -4.35 22.37
C TYR A 40 22.41 -3.96 21.13
N LEU A 41 22.79 -2.81 20.58
CA LEU A 41 22.48 -2.45 19.21
C LEU A 41 23.57 -3.05 18.31
N PHE A 42 23.21 -3.84 17.31
CA PHE A 42 24.15 -4.53 16.41
C PHE A 42 24.94 -5.67 17.08
N PHE A 43 25.20 -6.71 16.28
CA PHE A 43 26.01 -7.83 16.74
C PHE A 43 27.48 -7.42 16.85
N ASN A 44 28.16 -8.01 17.81
CA ASN A 44 29.53 -7.70 18.21
C ASN A 44 30.46 -8.92 18.14
N PRO A 45 30.55 -9.67 17.01
CA PRO A 45 31.50 -10.76 16.91
C PRO A 45 32.93 -10.22 17.05
N TYR A 46 33.73 -10.89 17.89
CA TYR A 46 35.11 -10.54 18.25
C TYR A 46 35.32 -9.25 19.05
N PHE A 47 34.64 -8.14 18.74
CA PHE A 47 34.76 -6.89 19.47
C PHE A 47 33.49 -6.03 19.34
N SER A 48 33.34 -5.06 20.23
CA SER A 48 32.30 -4.03 20.17
C SER A 48 32.90 -2.67 19.85
N LEU A 49 32.17 -1.82 19.13
CA LEU A 49 32.57 -0.44 18.92
C LEU A 49 32.57 0.34 20.24
N PHE A 50 31.52 0.15 21.03
CA PHE A 50 31.32 0.89 22.27
C PHE A 50 30.56 0.04 23.29
N ARG A 51 30.92 0.14 24.57
CA ARG A 51 30.15 -0.41 25.70
C ARG A 51 30.13 0.59 26.83
N PHE A 52 29.04 0.62 27.59
CA PHE A 52 28.98 1.32 28.86
C PHE A 52 28.15 0.56 29.89
N LYS A 53 28.56 0.66 31.16
CA LYS A 53 27.83 0.11 32.30
C LYS A 53 27.93 1.07 33.48
N LYS A 54 26.89 1.08 34.31
CA LYS A 54 26.92 1.78 35.60
C LYS A 54 27.48 0.84 36.66
N VAL A 55 28.64 1.15 37.22
CA VAL A 55 29.34 0.38 38.26
C VAL A 55 29.53 1.27 39.48
N ASN A 56 29.03 0.86 40.64
CA ASN A 56 29.07 1.58 41.92
C ASN A 56 28.56 3.03 41.79
N GLY A 57 27.49 3.23 41.01
CA GLY A 57 26.93 4.56 40.76
C GLY A 57 27.59 5.34 39.62
N VAL A 58 28.79 4.95 39.17
CA VAL A 58 29.59 5.67 38.17
C VAL A 58 29.42 5.04 36.79
N LYS A 59 29.23 5.87 35.75
CA LYS A 59 29.19 5.40 34.36
C LYS A 59 30.62 5.13 33.88
N LYS A 60 30.93 3.86 33.60
CA LYS A 60 32.18 3.44 32.95
C LYS A 60 31.89 3.11 31.49
N SER A 61 32.73 3.55 30.58
CA SER A 61 32.63 3.25 29.16
C SER A 61 33.97 2.79 28.59
N VAL A 62 33.91 1.93 27.58
CA VAL A 62 35.07 1.41 26.87
C VAL A 62 34.77 1.35 25.37
N TRP A 63 35.82 1.51 24.57
CA TRP A 63 35.75 1.51 23.11
C TRP A 63 36.61 0.39 22.55
N PHE A 64 36.15 -0.26 21.48
CA PHE A 64 36.91 -1.27 20.73
C PHE A 64 37.43 -2.46 21.56
N THR A 65 36.66 -2.95 22.52
CA THR A 65 37.06 -4.09 23.37
C THR A 65 36.41 -5.41 22.94
N LYS A 66 37.16 -6.51 23.13
CA LYS A 66 36.69 -7.88 22.90
C LYS A 66 35.77 -8.36 24.02
N GLU A 67 36.19 -8.16 25.27
CA GLU A 67 35.46 -8.60 26.46
C GLU A 67 34.99 -7.42 27.31
N SER A 68 34.00 -7.70 28.17
CA SER A 68 33.55 -6.74 29.19
C SER A 68 34.60 -6.66 30.29
N PRO A 69 34.95 -5.46 30.79
CA PRO A 69 35.90 -5.32 31.91
C PRO A 69 35.48 -6.16 33.13
N LYS A 70 36.43 -6.85 33.77
CA LYS A 70 36.14 -7.74 34.92
C LYS A 70 35.43 -7.03 36.07
N GLU A 71 35.76 -5.77 36.32
CA GLU A 71 35.12 -4.90 37.32
C GLU A 71 33.61 -4.75 37.13
N TRP A 72 33.10 -4.99 35.92
CA TRP A 72 31.68 -4.90 35.62
C TRP A 72 30.91 -6.12 36.11
N ALA A 73 31.59 -7.22 36.41
CA ALA A 73 30.97 -8.41 37.00
C ALA A 73 30.50 -8.16 38.43
N GLU A 74 31.11 -7.20 39.15
CA GLU A 74 30.78 -6.87 40.54
C GLU A 74 29.37 -6.28 40.69
N ASP A 75 28.91 -5.53 39.68
CA ASP A 75 27.56 -4.94 39.66
C ASP A 75 26.61 -5.73 38.78
N GLU A 76 26.15 -6.83 39.34
CA GLU A 76 25.26 -7.78 38.70
C GLU A 76 23.90 -7.18 38.32
N ASN A 77 23.40 -6.21 39.10
CA ASN A 77 22.06 -5.64 38.94
C ASN A 77 21.94 -4.56 37.84
N THR A 78 23.05 -4.11 37.26
CA THR A 78 23.04 -3.08 36.22
C THR A 78 23.22 -3.70 34.84
N THR A 79 22.58 -3.09 33.84
CA THR A 79 22.62 -3.56 32.45
C THR A 79 23.83 -2.96 31.74
N GLU A 80 24.59 -3.80 31.06
CA GLU A 80 25.62 -3.38 30.10
C GLU A 80 24.95 -2.97 28.79
N TRP A 81 25.24 -1.76 28.33
CA TRP A 81 24.76 -1.25 27.05
C TRP A 81 25.90 -1.26 26.04
N GLY A 82 25.65 -1.66 24.81
CA GLY A 82 26.70 -1.73 23.80
C GLY A 82 26.24 -1.46 22.37
N LEU A 83 27.24 -1.16 21.54
CA LEU A 83 27.13 -0.99 20.10
C LEU A 83 28.08 -1.99 19.42
N GLY A 84 27.51 -2.95 18.72
CA GLY A 84 28.23 -3.86 17.84
C GLY A 84 28.61 -3.21 16.51
N TRP A 85 29.51 -3.84 15.78
CA TRP A 85 29.95 -3.36 14.46
C TRP A 85 29.16 -4.00 13.31
N LEU A 86 28.47 -5.12 13.55
CA LEU A 86 27.76 -5.89 12.53
C LEU A 86 26.26 -5.56 12.54
N PRO A 87 25.75 -4.81 11.56
CA PRO A 87 24.39 -4.30 11.55
C PRO A 87 23.42 -5.34 10.97
N LEU A 88 23.34 -6.52 11.57
CA LEU A 88 22.45 -7.62 11.16
C LEU A 88 21.40 -7.98 12.23
N GLY A 89 21.31 -7.22 13.31
CA GLY A 89 20.39 -7.48 14.42
C GLY A 89 20.77 -6.73 15.67
N GLY A 90 20.20 -7.11 16.80
CA GLY A 90 20.56 -6.66 18.14
C GLY A 90 20.28 -7.80 19.10
N TYR A 91 20.54 -7.60 20.39
CA TYR A 91 20.12 -8.59 21.37
C TYR A 91 19.96 -7.98 22.76
N VAL A 92 19.00 -8.52 23.50
CA VAL A 92 18.84 -8.33 24.94
C VAL A 92 19.13 -9.63 25.67
N LYS A 93 20.26 -9.69 26.37
CA LYS A 93 20.62 -10.86 27.18
C LYS A 93 19.86 -10.83 28.50
N ILE A 94 18.81 -11.64 28.59
CA ILE A 94 17.95 -11.78 29.78
C ILE A 94 18.44 -12.97 30.61
N ALA A 95 18.67 -12.76 31.91
CA ALA A 95 19.19 -13.81 32.78
C ALA A 95 18.23 -15.00 32.89
N GLY A 96 18.76 -16.22 32.72
CA GLY A 96 17.98 -17.47 32.75
C GLY A 96 17.17 -17.79 31.48
N MET A 97 17.22 -16.96 30.42
CA MET A 97 16.73 -17.35 29.10
C MET A 97 17.83 -18.15 28.39
N ILE A 98 17.48 -19.27 27.73
CA ILE A 98 18.42 -19.92 26.81
C ILE A 98 18.55 -18.98 25.63
N ASP A 99 19.64 -18.23 25.61
CA ASP A 99 20.02 -17.37 24.51
C ASP A 99 21.07 -18.07 23.64
N GLU A 100 21.24 -17.63 22.41
CA GLU A 100 22.11 -18.19 21.37
C GLU A 100 23.59 -18.32 21.80
N SER A 101 23.98 -17.72 22.93
CA SER A 101 25.33 -17.77 23.50
C SER A 101 25.64 -18.93 24.46
N MET A 102 24.77 -19.95 24.58
CA MET A 102 25.11 -21.25 25.22
C MET A 102 25.78 -21.16 26.62
N ASP A 103 25.34 -20.26 27.50
CA ASP A 103 25.82 -20.23 28.90
C ASP A 103 25.20 -21.38 29.71
N THR A 104 25.76 -22.58 29.55
CA THR A 104 25.29 -23.83 30.19
C THR A 104 25.66 -23.93 31.67
N GLU A 105 26.58 -23.10 32.18
CA GLU A 105 27.03 -23.15 33.56
C GLU A 105 26.03 -22.52 34.54
N GLN A 106 25.39 -21.40 34.17
CA GLN A 106 24.32 -20.76 34.95
C GLN A 106 23.08 -21.67 35.08
N MET A 107 22.91 -22.61 34.15
CA MET A 107 21.75 -23.51 34.11
C MET A 107 21.85 -24.67 35.11
N LYS A 108 23.05 -24.94 35.64
CA LYS A 108 23.29 -25.98 36.66
C LYS A 108 22.89 -25.54 38.07
N GLN A 109 22.70 -24.25 38.28
CA GLN A 109 22.28 -23.68 39.56
C GLN A 109 20.75 -23.63 39.68
N PRO A 110 20.20 -23.71 40.90
CA PRO A 110 18.76 -23.58 41.12
C PRO A 110 18.27 -22.22 40.61
N ALA A 111 17.13 -22.22 39.91
CA ALA A 111 16.57 -21.03 39.30
C ALA A 111 16.30 -19.95 40.36
N GLN A 112 16.89 -18.78 40.17
CA GLN A 112 16.71 -17.64 41.08
C GLN A 112 15.43 -16.86 40.75
N ASP A 113 14.84 -16.18 41.74
CA ASP A 113 13.57 -15.43 41.59
C ASP A 113 13.60 -14.28 40.58
N TRP A 114 14.79 -13.79 40.24
CA TRP A 114 15.04 -12.71 39.28
C TRP A 114 15.38 -13.22 37.87
N GLU A 115 15.48 -14.54 37.69
CA GLU A 115 15.68 -15.17 36.39
C GLU A 115 14.37 -15.26 35.60
N PHE A 116 14.49 -15.34 34.28
CA PHE A 116 13.37 -15.60 33.39
C PHE A 116 12.66 -16.92 33.73
N ARG A 117 13.39 -17.97 34.13
CA ARG A 117 12.88 -19.32 34.40
C ARG A 117 11.91 -19.39 35.58
N SER A 118 12.07 -18.51 36.57
CA SER A 118 11.21 -18.46 37.76
C SER A 118 9.92 -17.66 37.54
N LYS A 119 9.80 -16.93 36.41
CA LYS A 119 8.60 -16.14 36.09
C LYS A 119 7.45 -17.02 35.58
N LYS A 120 6.23 -16.55 35.82
CA LYS A 120 5.00 -17.22 35.33
C LYS A 120 5.04 -17.34 33.81
N ALA A 121 4.45 -18.41 33.26
CA ALA A 121 4.48 -18.68 31.82
C ALA A 121 3.97 -17.50 30.96
N TRP A 122 2.91 -16.82 31.40
CA TRP A 122 2.37 -15.66 30.67
C TRP A 122 3.30 -14.42 30.71
N GLN A 123 4.08 -14.22 31.78
CA GLN A 123 5.08 -13.14 31.87
C GLN A 123 6.22 -13.41 30.89
N ARG A 124 6.68 -14.67 30.85
CA ARG A 124 7.66 -15.14 29.88
C ARG A 124 7.19 -14.93 28.45
N LEU A 125 5.93 -15.27 28.17
CA LEU A 125 5.32 -15.05 26.86
C LEU A 125 5.38 -13.58 26.44
N ILE A 126 4.94 -12.66 27.30
CA ILE A 126 4.96 -11.21 27.01
C ILE A 126 6.40 -10.72 26.75
N ILE A 127 7.38 -11.18 27.53
CA ILE A 127 8.79 -10.86 27.28
C ILE A 127 9.23 -11.38 25.91
N MET A 128 8.88 -12.61 25.54
CA MET A 128 9.28 -13.23 24.25
C MET A 128 8.62 -12.59 23.03
N ILE A 129 7.36 -12.16 23.11
CA ILE A 129 6.67 -11.51 21.97
C ILE A 129 6.85 -10.00 21.94
N GLY A 130 7.48 -9.42 22.97
CA GLY A 130 7.58 -7.99 23.18
C GLY A 130 8.19 -7.25 21.98
N GLY A 131 9.32 -7.71 21.44
CA GLY A 131 9.97 -7.07 20.30
C GLY A 131 9.13 -7.07 19.02
N VAL A 132 8.53 -8.22 18.67
CA VAL A 132 7.63 -8.32 17.50
C VAL A 132 6.40 -7.42 17.68
N THR A 133 5.86 -7.35 18.90
CA THR A 133 4.70 -6.50 19.22
C THR A 133 5.01 -5.02 19.03
N VAL A 134 6.18 -4.55 19.51
CA VAL A 134 6.61 -3.16 19.30
C VAL A 134 6.80 -2.86 17.82
N ASN A 135 7.39 -3.77 17.04
CA ASN A 135 7.54 -3.58 15.60
C ASN A 135 6.20 -3.51 14.87
N LEU A 136 5.22 -4.32 15.27
CA LEU A 136 3.87 -4.26 14.70
C LEU A 136 3.20 -2.90 14.99
N ILE A 137 3.27 -2.45 16.25
CA ILE A 137 2.72 -1.15 16.66
C ILE A 137 3.44 0.00 15.93
N LEU A 138 4.77 -0.08 15.83
CA LEU A 138 5.58 0.88 15.10
C LEU A 138 5.18 0.93 13.62
N GLY A 139 4.94 -0.22 12.99
CA GLY A 139 4.46 -0.31 11.61
C GLY A 139 3.14 0.41 11.41
N PHE A 140 2.16 0.19 12.30
CA PHE A 140 0.90 0.95 12.28
C PHE A 140 1.12 2.45 12.45
N LEU A 141 1.96 2.85 13.42
CA LEU A 141 2.25 4.25 13.67
C LEU A 141 2.90 4.93 12.45
N ILE A 142 3.91 4.29 11.85
CA ILE A 142 4.55 4.78 10.62
C ILE A 142 3.52 4.94 9.51
N TYR A 143 2.66 3.94 9.30
CA TYR A 143 1.66 4.00 8.24
C TYR A 143 0.62 5.11 8.47
N ILE A 144 0.18 5.30 9.72
CA ILE A 144 -0.69 6.41 10.12
C ILE A 144 -0.02 7.75 9.82
N CYS A 145 1.24 7.93 10.22
CA CYS A 145 1.98 9.16 9.94
C CYS A 145 2.14 9.40 8.43
N VAL A 146 2.48 8.37 7.67
CA VAL A 146 2.61 8.44 6.20
C VAL A 146 1.32 8.92 5.56
N ILE A 147 0.18 8.32 5.91
CA ILE A 147 -1.13 8.73 5.37
C ILE A 147 -1.49 10.14 5.85
N PHE A 148 -1.24 10.47 7.11
CA PHE A 148 -1.63 11.75 7.68
C PHE A 148 -0.83 12.93 7.09
N PHE A 149 0.49 12.77 6.94
CA PHE A 149 1.37 13.84 6.46
C PHE A 149 1.45 13.92 4.94
N TRP A 150 1.48 12.79 4.22
CA TRP A 150 1.57 12.79 2.76
C TRP A 150 0.20 12.68 2.07
N GLY A 151 -0.85 12.30 2.80
CA GLY A 151 -2.21 12.24 2.28
C GLY A 151 -2.38 11.23 1.15
N GLN A 152 -3.40 11.46 0.32
CA GLN A 152 -3.62 10.74 -0.92
C GLN A 152 -3.68 11.76 -2.06
N THR A 153 -2.98 11.49 -3.16
CA THR A 153 -3.14 12.25 -4.40
C THR A 153 -4.49 11.91 -5.02
N GLN A 154 -5.41 12.89 -5.01
CA GLN A 154 -6.74 12.75 -5.58
C GLN A 154 -6.80 13.41 -6.96
N ILE A 155 -7.33 12.70 -7.95
CA ILE A 155 -7.61 13.27 -9.28
C ILE A 155 -9.08 13.67 -9.29
N LYS A 156 -9.33 14.98 -9.17
CA LYS A 156 -10.69 15.51 -9.21
C LYS A 156 -11.27 15.41 -10.62
N PRO A 157 -12.49 14.88 -10.79
CA PRO A 157 -13.16 14.83 -12.09
C PRO A 157 -13.28 16.20 -12.78
N SER A 158 -13.43 17.28 -12.01
CA SER A 158 -13.51 18.65 -12.50
C SER A 158 -12.22 19.19 -13.11
N GLU A 159 -11.06 18.63 -12.73
CA GLU A 159 -9.74 19.08 -13.22
C GLU A 159 -9.28 18.33 -14.48
N LEU A 160 -10.08 17.37 -14.95
CA LEU A 160 -9.77 16.57 -16.15
C LEU A 160 -9.98 17.39 -17.42
N LYS A 161 -8.88 17.69 -18.13
CA LYS A 161 -8.88 18.49 -19.37
C LYS A 161 -9.82 17.98 -20.46
N ASN A 162 -9.96 16.67 -20.61
CA ASN A 162 -10.79 16.03 -21.65
C ASN A 162 -12.12 15.50 -21.09
N GLY A 163 -12.47 15.86 -19.85
CA GLY A 163 -13.63 15.36 -19.13
C GLY A 163 -13.55 13.87 -18.82
N LEU A 164 -14.71 13.30 -18.52
CA LEU A 164 -14.91 11.91 -18.14
C LEU A 164 -15.24 11.02 -19.33
N SER A 165 -14.87 9.74 -19.22
CA SER A 165 -15.48 8.68 -20.00
C SER A 165 -16.80 8.32 -19.32
N VAL A 166 -17.91 8.49 -20.02
CA VAL A 166 -19.24 8.17 -19.50
C VAL A 166 -19.75 6.94 -20.22
N HIS A 167 -20.30 5.98 -19.49
CA HIS A 167 -20.91 4.80 -20.09
C HIS A 167 -22.09 5.22 -21.00
N PRO A 168 -22.21 4.71 -22.24
CA PRO A 168 -23.23 5.16 -23.19
C PRO A 168 -24.68 5.07 -22.69
N TYR A 169 -24.94 4.18 -21.73
CA TYR A 169 -26.23 4.07 -21.05
C TYR A 169 -26.69 5.37 -20.38
N MET A 170 -25.76 6.21 -19.91
CA MET A 170 -26.07 7.47 -19.23
C MET A 170 -26.54 8.58 -20.18
N ALA A 171 -26.41 8.40 -21.50
CA ALA A 171 -26.86 9.38 -22.48
C ALA A 171 -28.37 9.68 -22.38
N LYS A 172 -29.17 8.75 -21.84
CA LYS A 172 -30.61 8.95 -21.59
C LYS A 172 -30.92 9.99 -20.50
N TYR A 173 -29.93 10.32 -19.66
CA TYR A 173 -29.99 11.38 -18.67
C TYR A 173 -29.24 12.63 -19.11
N ASP A 174 -28.92 12.72 -20.41
CA ASP A 174 -28.13 13.79 -21.03
C ASP A 174 -26.70 13.94 -20.51
N ILE A 175 -26.12 12.87 -19.95
CA ILE A 175 -24.71 12.85 -19.54
C ILE A 175 -23.90 12.10 -20.59
N ARG A 176 -22.84 12.73 -21.10
CA ARG A 176 -22.05 12.24 -22.23
C ARG A 176 -20.56 12.27 -21.92
N SER A 177 -19.79 11.49 -22.68
CA SER A 177 -18.34 11.51 -22.54
C SER A 177 -17.76 12.86 -22.96
N GLY A 178 -16.80 13.35 -22.18
CA GLY A 178 -16.29 14.72 -22.27
C GLY A 178 -16.87 15.66 -21.22
N ASP A 179 -17.97 15.28 -20.59
CA ASP A 179 -18.53 16.04 -19.47
C ASP A 179 -17.65 15.92 -18.22
N LYS A 180 -17.67 16.95 -17.38
CA LYS A 180 -17.04 16.96 -16.07
C LYS A 180 -18.12 17.00 -15.00
N VAL A 181 -18.05 16.08 -14.05
CA VAL A 181 -18.91 16.14 -12.86
C VAL A 181 -18.23 17.00 -11.81
N LEU A 182 -18.87 18.09 -11.43
CA LEU A 182 -18.36 19.03 -10.43
C LEU A 182 -18.79 18.63 -9.02
N GLN A 183 -20.07 18.29 -8.86
CA GLN A 183 -20.68 18.02 -7.56
C GLN A 183 -21.66 16.86 -7.61
N LEU A 184 -21.78 16.14 -6.49
CA LEU A 184 -22.80 15.15 -6.22
C LEU A 184 -23.54 15.53 -4.93
N ASP A 185 -24.85 15.76 -5.04
CA ASP A 185 -25.73 16.23 -3.94
C ASP A 185 -25.19 17.48 -3.22
N GLY A 186 -24.60 18.40 -3.98
CA GLY A 186 -24.04 19.65 -3.47
C GLY A 186 -22.68 19.50 -2.77
N LYS A 187 -22.09 18.30 -2.74
CA LYS A 187 -20.72 18.06 -2.27
C LYS A 187 -19.77 17.96 -3.46
N ASP A 188 -18.58 18.54 -3.31
CA ASP A 188 -17.54 18.44 -4.33
C ASP A 188 -17.06 17.01 -4.49
N VAL A 189 -16.94 16.57 -5.74
CA VAL A 189 -16.49 15.22 -6.05
C VAL A 189 -14.96 15.19 -6.01
N LEU A 190 -14.40 14.46 -5.05
CA LEU A 190 -12.96 14.43 -4.82
C LEU A 190 -12.21 13.50 -5.78
N ASN A 191 -12.84 12.40 -6.19
CA ASN A 191 -12.29 11.44 -7.13
C ASN A 191 -13.41 10.63 -7.82
N LEU A 192 -13.05 9.81 -8.82
CA LEU A 192 -14.00 9.00 -9.59
C LEU A 192 -14.66 7.87 -8.82
N ASP A 193 -13.95 7.32 -7.84
CA ASP A 193 -14.46 6.25 -7.01
C ASP A 193 -15.56 6.78 -6.08
N ASP A 194 -15.35 7.98 -5.52
CA ASP A 194 -16.31 8.72 -4.72
C ASP A 194 -17.57 9.05 -5.53
N LEU A 195 -17.43 9.43 -6.80
CA LEU A 195 -18.55 9.64 -7.72
C LEU A 195 -19.38 8.37 -7.93
N ASN A 196 -18.74 7.29 -8.40
CA ASN A 196 -19.45 6.04 -8.71
C ASN A 196 -20.05 5.41 -7.45
N LYS A 197 -19.31 5.37 -6.33
CA LYS A 197 -19.83 4.89 -5.04
C LYS A 197 -20.89 5.81 -4.47
N GLY A 198 -20.79 7.11 -4.71
CA GLY A 198 -21.79 8.10 -4.31
C GLY A 198 -23.14 7.79 -4.91
N ILE A 199 -23.17 7.50 -6.22
CA ILE A 199 -24.40 7.12 -6.92
C ILE A 199 -24.89 5.73 -6.48
N PHE A 200 -23.98 4.75 -6.38
CA PHE A 200 -24.36 3.35 -6.17
C PHE A 200 -24.67 2.97 -4.71
N LEU A 201 -23.95 3.53 -3.73
CA LEU A 201 -24.02 3.12 -2.31
C LEU A 201 -24.59 4.19 -1.37
N ARG A 202 -24.59 5.47 -1.78
CA ARG A 202 -24.95 6.61 -0.92
C ARG A 202 -26.17 7.38 -1.40
N ASP A 203 -26.93 6.79 -2.32
CA ASP A 203 -28.12 7.39 -2.92
C ASP A 203 -27.91 8.79 -3.52
N GLY A 204 -26.71 9.04 -4.04
CA GLY A 204 -26.38 10.28 -4.74
C GLY A 204 -27.19 10.41 -6.04
N ARG A 205 -27.97 11.49 -6.19
CA ARG A 205 -28.87 11.64 -7.36
C ARG A 205 -28.74 12.97 -8.08
N LYS A 206 -28.29 14.04 -7.43
CA LYS A 206 -28.14 15.36 -8.06
C LYS A 206 -26.71 15.56 -8.51
N LEU A 207 -26.49 15.51 -9.81
CA LEU A 207 -25.19 15.75 -10.43
C LEU A 207 -25.13 17.17 -10.97
N LYS A 208 -24.13 17.94 -10.57
CA LYS A 208 -23.79 19.20 -11.26
C LYS A 208 -22.73 18.89 -12.30
N VAL A 209 -23.06 19.06 -13.57
CA VAL A 209 -22.25 18.65 -14.72
C VAL A 209 -21.88 19.88 -15.54
N GLU A 210 -20.62 19.98 -15.92
CA GLU A 210 -20.12 20.91 -16.94
C GLU A 210 -19.95 20.10 -18.23
N HIS A 211 -20.72 20.43 -19.26
CA HIS A 211 -20.64 19.77 -20.55
C HIS A 211 -19.38 20.19 -21.31
N ALA A 212 -19.04 19.44 -22.36
CA ALA A 212 -17.87 19.74 -23.19
C ALA A 212 -17.91 21.12 -23.89
N ASP A 213 -19.10 21.72 -24.05
CA ASP A 213 -19.28 23.07 -24.59
C ASP A 213 -19.12 24.19 -23.54
N GLY A 214 -18.94 23.83 -22.28
CA GLY A 214 -18.82 24.73 -21.14
C GLY A 214 -20.14 25.12 -20.47
N SER A 215 -21.27 24.63 -20.97
CA SER A 215 -22.56 24.81 -20.29
C SER A 215 -22.60 23.99 -19.00
N ILE A 216 -23.28 24.51 -17.97
CA ILE A 216 -23.40 23.85 -16.66
C ILE A 216 -24.86 23.57 -16.39
N GLU A 217 -25.17 22.30 -16.11
CA GLU A 217 -26.50 21.83 -15.78
C GLU A 217 -26.50 21.03 -14.47
N THR A 218 -27.65 21.01 -13.79
CA THR A 218 -27.88 20.10 -12.66
C THR A 218 -28.86 19.01 -13.08
N ILE A 219 -28.34 17.80 -13.22
CA ILE A 219 -29.09 16.61 -13.66
C ILE A 219 -29.52 15.81 -12.43
N VAL A 220 -30.80 15.47 -12.36
CA VAL A 220 -31.37 14.67 -11.27
C VAL A 220 -31.64 13.25 -11.76
N LEU A 221 -30.86 12.30 -11.27
CA LEU A 221 -31.03 10.88 -11.57
C LEU A 221 -32.24 10.31 -10.83
N PRO A 222 -32.95 9.32 -11.43
CA PRO A 222 -34.08 8.68 -10.78
C PRO A 222 -33.62 7.84 -9.59
N LYS A 223 -34.53 7.59 -8.63
CA LYS A 223 -34.19 6.89 -7.38
C LYS A 223 -33.59 5.50 -7.58
N ASN A 224 -34.02 4.79 -8.62
CA ASN A 224 -33.62 3.42 -8.97
C ASN A 224 -32.44 3.33 -9.97
N VAL A 225 -31.73 4.44 -10.21
CA VAL A 225 -30.62 4.49 -11.20
C VAL A 225 -29.51 3.48 -10.90
N ASP A 226 -29.23 3.22 -9.62
CA ASP A 226 -28.27 2.23 -9.13
C ASP A 226 -28.59 0.82 -9.65
N SER A 227 -29.84 0.38 -9.47
CA SER A 227 -30.34 -0.92 -9.88
C SER A 227 -30.40 -1.03 -11.41
N GLU A 228 -30.81 0.05 -12.09
CA GLU A 228 -30.80 0.13 -13.55
C GLU A 228 -29.39 0.01 -14.13
N LEU A 229 -28.41 0.71 -13.54
CA LEU A 229 -27.01 0.64 -13.96
C LEU A 229 -26.42 -0.76 -13.78
N PHE A 230 -26.74 -1.41 -12.65
CA PHE A 230 -26.31 -2.77 -12.39
C PHE A 230 -26.91 -3.77 -13.39
N GLN A 231 -28.22 -3.73 -13.60
CA GLN A 231 -28.91 -4.63 -14.54
C GLN A 231 -28.45 -4.42 -15.99
N ALA A 232 -28.16 -3.18 -16.38
CA ALA A 232 -27.66 -2.86 -17.71
C ALA A 232 -26.17 -3.18 -17.91
N GLY A 233 -25.45 -3.64 -16.86
CA GLY A 233 -23.99 -3.83 -16.91
C GLY A 233 -23.22 -2.52 -17.13
N ALA A 234 -23.83 -1.39 -16.79
CA ALA A 234 -23.34 -0.03 -17.06
C ALA A 234 -22.53 0.56 -15.89
N PHE A 235 -22.21 -0.25 -14.87
CA PHE A 235 -21.39 0.15 -13.74
C PHE A 235 -19.94 -0.36 -13.89
N PRO A 236 -18.90 0.48 -13.65
CA PRO A 236 -18.95 1.90 -13.28
C PRO A 236 -19.40 2.81 -14.43
N ALA A 237 -20.27 3.78 -14.12
CA ALA A 237 -20.84 4.70 -15.11
C ALA A 237 -19.87 5.79 -15.56
N PHE A 238 -18.92 6.17 -14.70
CA PHE A 238 -17.92 7.21 -14.95
C PHE A 238 -16.51 6.64 -14.83
N ASN A 239 -15.66 6.91 -15.82
CA ASN A 239 -14.28 6.42 -15.88
C ASN A 239 -13.32 7.51 -16.36
N LEU A 240 -12.01 7.25 -16.24
CA LEU A 240 -10.99 8.09 -16.85
C LEU A 240 -11.06 7.98 -18.37
N ARG A 241 -11.09 9.14 -19.03
CA ARG A 241 -11.05 9.20 -20.49
C ARG A 241 -9.64 8.91 -20.99
N SER A 242 -9.49 7.87 -21.81
CA SER A 242 -8.20 7.38 -22.28
C SER A 242 -8.13 7.37 -23.80
N LYS A 243 -6.95 7.68 -24.35
CA LYS A 243 -6.65 7.55 -25.80
C LYS A 243 -6.21 6.13 -26.19
N ALA A 244 -6.39 5.15 -25.30
CA ALA A 244 -5.99 3.77 -25.55
C ALA A 244 -6.96 3.06 -26.49
N ASN A 245 -6.75 3.19 -27.81
CA ASN A 245 -7.49 2.49 -28.86
C ASN A 245 -6.72 1.28 -29.44
N LYS A 246 -5.70 0.80 -28.71
CA LYS A 246 -4.87 -0.35 -29.09
C LYS A 246 -5.38 -1.63 -28.44
N VAL A 247 -5.56 -2.68 -29.23
CA VAL A 247 -5.93 -4.01 -28.76
C VAL A 247 -4.78 -4.61 -27.98
N LYS A 248 -4.98 -4.84 -26.68
CA LYS A 248 -4.01 -5.48 -25.80
C LYS A 248 -4.15 -7.00 -25.77
N GLU A 249 -5.38 -7.49 -25.77
CA GLU A 249 -5.70 -8.91 -25.66
C GLU A 249 -7.06 -9.17 -26.32
N ILE A 250 -7.25 -10.38 -26.83
CA ILE A 250 -8.51 -10.82 -27.45
C ILE A 250 -8.96 -12.09 -26.76
N ILE A 251 -10.20 -12.07 -26.26
CA ILE A 251 -10.82 -13.22 -25.59
C ILE A 251 -11.03 -14.34 -26.62
N TYR A 252 -10.71 -15.57 -26.22
CA TYR A 252 -10.94 -16.77 -27.02
C TYR A 252 -12.44 -16.95 -27.34
N ASP A 253 -12.73 -17.40 -28.56
CA ASP A 253 -14.08 -17.59 -29.13
C ASP A 253 -14.95 -16.32 -29.22
N SER A 254 -14.35 -15.13 -29.04
CA SER A 254 -15.05 -13.86 -29.15
C SER A 254 -15.39 -13.49 -30.60
N PRO A 255 -16.42 -12.64 -30.83
CA PRO A 255 -16.69 -12.09 -32.17
C PRO A 255 -15.50 -11.32 -32.75
N ALA A 256 -14.71 -10.65 -31.90
CA ALA A 256 -13.49 -9.96 -32.28
C ALA A 256 -12.44 -10.93 -32.85
N GLN A 257 -12.23 -12.08 -32.20
CA GLN A 257 -11.30 -13.12 -32.70
C GLN A 257 -11.78 -13.70 -34.04
N LYS A 258 -13.08 -14.03 -34.14
CA LYS A 258 -13.70 -14.56 -35.36
C LYS A 258 -13.63 -13.58 -36.54
N ALA A 259 -13.67 -12.28 -36.25
CA ALA A 259 -13.48 -11.22 -37.24
C ALA A 259 -12.02 -11.02 -37.67
N GLY A 260 -11.06 -11.65 -37.00
CA GLY A 260 -9.64 -11.59 -37.36
C GLY A 260 -8.89 -10.38 -36.78
N LEU A 261 -9.40 -9.75 -35.73
CA LEU A 261 -8.63 -8.80 -34.92
C LEU A 261 -7.43 -9.52 -34.29
N LYS A 262 -6.33 -8.80 -34.11
CA LYS A 262 -5.09 -9.30 -33.50
C LYS A 262 -4.59 -8.37 -32.42
N GLU A 263 -3.73 -8.90 -31.55
CA GLU A 263 -2.98 -8.08 -30.60
C GLU A 263 -2.23 -6.97 -31.34
N LYS A 264 -2.16 -5.78 -30.72
CA LYS A 264 -1.50 -4.56 -31.21
C LYS A 264 -2.19 -3.84 -32.37
N ASP A 265 -3.30 -4.37 -32.87
CA ASP A 265 -4.19 -3.63 -33.77
C ASP A 265 -4.66 -2.33 -33.12
N VAL A 266 -4.70 -1.24 -33.89
CA VAL A 266 -5.20 0.06 -33.41
C VAL A 266 -6.50 0.39 -34.12
N ILE A 267 -7.59 0.56 -33.38
CA ILE A 267 -8.91 0.84 -33.95
C ILE A 267 -9.01 2.35 -34.20
N LEU A 268 -9.13 2.73 -35.47
CA LEU A 268 -9.18 4.12 -35.91
C LEU A 268 -10.61 4.64 -36.07
N ALA A 269 -11.55 3.79 -36.50
CA ALA A 269 -12.94 4.17 -36.72
C ALA A 269 -13.89 2.98 -36.59
N VAL A 270 -15.15 3.26 -36.26
CA VAL A 270 -16.27 2.31 -36.30
C VAL A 270 -17.41 2.90 -37.13
N ASN A 271 -17.87 2.21 -38.17
CA ASN A 271 -18.95 2.67 -39.06
C ASN A 271 -18.75 4.11 -39.56
N ALA A 272 -17.53 4.42 -40.01
CA ALA A 272 -17.08 5.75 -40.44
C ALA A 272 -16.98 6.83 -39.34
N GLN A 273 -17.30 6.52 -38.08
CA GLN A 273 -17.06 7.42 -36.95
C GLN A 273 -15.61 7.26 -36.43
N PRO A 274 -14.78 8.32 -36.44
CA PRO A 274 -13.42 8.26 -35.92
C PRO A 274 -13.39 8.02 -34.40
N ILE A 275 -12.47 7.16 -33.96
CA ILE A 275 -12.24 6.87 -32.54
C ILE A 275 -11.01 7.66 -32.07
N LYS A 276 -11.21 8.66 -31.21
CA LYS A 276 -10.11 9.44 -30.60
C LYS A 276 -9.83 8.95 -29.18
N PHE A 277 -10.88 8.58 -28.46
CA PHE A 277 -10.81 8.03 -27.12
C PHE A 277 -11.49 6.66 -27.05
N PHE A 278 -11.16 5.87 -26.04
CA PHE A 278 -11.71 4.53 -25.85
C PHE A 278 -13.23 4.52 -25.66
N ASP A 279 -13.79 5.55 -25.03
CA ASP A 279 -15.23 5.77 -24.88
C ASP A 279 -15.95 6.01 -26.23
N ASP A 280 -15.28 6.57 -27.24
CA ASP A 280 -15.86 6.73 -28.58
C ASP A 280 -16.11 5.34 -29.21
N LEU A 281 -15.18 4.40 -28.97
CA LEU A 281 -15.29 3.01 -29.42
C LEU A 281 -16.50 2.34 -28.75
N GLN A 282 -16.58 2.45 -27.42
CA GLN A 282 -17.69 1.89 -26.65
C GLN A 282 -19.03 2.48 -27.11
N THR A 283 -19.11 3.79 -27.28
CA THR A 283 -20.31 4.49 -27.77
C THR A 283 -20.74 3.99 -29.15
N SER A 284 -19.78 3.88 -30.08
CA SER A 284 -20.05 3.45 -31.45
C SER A 284 -20.51 1.99 -31.54
N LEU A 285 -19.92 1.09 -30.74
CA LEU A 285 -20.34 -0.31 -30.66
C LEU A 285 -21.71 -0.46 -29.98
N TYR A 286 -21.93 0.30 -28.89
CA TYR A 286 -23.20 0.31 -28.16
C TYR A 286 -24.38 0.72 -29.05
N ALA A 287 -24.17 1.65 -29.99
CA ALA A 287 -25.21 2.08 -30.94
C ALA A 287 -25.63 0.98 -31.94
N VAL A 288 -24.79 -0.05 -32.15
CA VAL A 288 -25.04 -1.16 -33.09
C VAL A 288 -25.09 -2.52 -32.39
N LYS A 289 -25.51 -2.54 -31.12
CA LYS A 289 -25.77 -3.77 -30.33
C LYS A 289 -26.49 -4.85 -31.13
N GLY A 290 -25.97 -6.07 -31.08
CA GLY A 290 -26.50 -7.23 -31.78
C GLY A 290 -26.35 -7.23 -33.31
N LYS A 291 -25.86 -6.13 -33.91
CA LYS A 291 -25.65 -5.97 -35.36
C LYS A 291 -24.17 -6.10 -35.71
N LYS A 292 -23.84 -5.99 -37.00
CA LYS A 292 -22.45 -5.94 -37.47
C LYS A 292 -21.91 -4.51 -37.37
N ALA A 293 -20.64 -4.39 -37.00
CA ALA A 293 -19.88 -3.16 -36.98
C ALA A 293 -18.69 -3.27 -37.94
N ASN A 294 -18.44 -2.22 -38.71
CA ASN A 294 -17.28 -2.12 -39.60
C ASN A 294 -16.18 -1.32 -38.89
N LEU A 295 -15.05 -1.96 -38.65
CA LEU A 295 -13.89 -1.41 -37.98
C LEU A 295 -12.83 -1.03 -39.00
N ASN A 296 -12.28 0.17 -38.90
CA ASN A 296 -11.05 0.54 -39.59
C ASN A 296 -9.91 0.37 -38.60
N VAL A 297 -8.96 -0.51 -38.95
CA VAL A 297 -7.93 -0.97 -38.03
C VAL A 297 -6.55 -0.77 -38.66
N LEU A 298 -5.65 -0.11 -37.94
CA LEU A 298 -4.25 -0.01 -38.32
C LEU A 298 -3.50 -1.22 -37.76
N ARG A 299 -2.91 -2.02 -38.64
CA ARG A 299 -2.04 -3.15 -38.30
C ARG A 299 -0.65 -2.90 -38.89
N GLY A 300 0.29 -2.55 -38.03
CA GLY A 300 1.62 -2.13 -38.49
C GLY A 300 1.54 -0.81 -39.26
N LYS A 301 1.66 -0.87 -40.59
CA LYS A 301 1.52 0.29 -41.49
C LYS A 301 0.26 0.26 -42.36
N ASP A 302 -0.45 -0.88 -42.39
CA ASP A 302 -1.59 -1.09 -43.28
C ASP A 302 -2.90 -0.79 -42.55
N THR A 303 -3.83 -0.14 -43.25
CA THR A 303 -5.21 0.05 -42.78
C THR A 303 -6.08 -1.07 -43.32
N LEU A 304 -6.67 -1.85 -42.42
CA LEU A 304 -7.55 -2.97 -42.71
C LEU A 304 -9.00 -2.61 -42.38
N HIS A 305 -9.94 -3.14 -43.16
CA HIS A 305 -11.37 -3.08 -42.87
C HIS A 305 -11.83 -4.42 -42.33
N ILE A 306 -12.29 -4.45 -41.08
CA ILE A 306 -12.72 -5.66 -40.38
C ILE A 306 -14.17 -5.52 -39.98
N THR A 307 -15.02 -6.44 -40.43
CA THR A 307 -16.42 -6.49 -39.98
C THR A 307 -16.56 -7.49 -38.84
N THR A 308 -17.06 -7.03 -37.69
CA THR A 308 -17.31 -7.87 -36.51
C THR A 308 -18.78 -7.85 -36.11
N LYS A 309 -19.26 -8.91 -35.45
CA LYS A 309 -20.59 -8.93 -34.83
C LYS A 309 -20.49 -8.36 -33.42
N VAL A 310 -21.29 -7.36 -33.11
CA VAL A 310 -21.39 -6.81 -31.76
C VAL A 310 -22.33 -7.68 -30.94
N LYS A 311 -21.97 -7.93 -29.68
CA LYS A 311 -22.81 -8.73 -28.78
C LYS A 311 -24.08 -7.95 -28.41
N ALA A 312 -25.04 -8.63 -27.78
CA ALA A 312 -26.32 -8.01 -27.42
C ALA A 312 -26.19 -7.02 -26.23
N ASP A 313 -25.18 -7.23 -25.39
CA ASP A 313 -24.81 -6.38 -24.25
C ASP A 313 -24.04 -5.12 -24.66
N GLY A 314 -23.45 -5.09 -25.85
CA GLY A 314 -22.67 -3.96 -26.39
C GLY A 314 -21.20 -4.31 -26.48
#